data_AF-A0A7W1IWZ6-F1
#
_entry.id   AF-A0A7W1IWZ6-F1
#
_cell.length_a   1.000
_cell.length_b   1.000
_cell.length_c   1.000
_cell.angle_alpha   90.00
_cell.angle_beta   90.00
_cell.angle_gamma   90.00
#
_symmetry.space_group_name_H-M   'P 1'
#
loop_
_entity.id
_entity.type
_entity.pdbx_description
1 polymer ?
#
loop_
_entity_poly.entity_id
_entity_poly.type
_entity_poly.pdbx_seq_one_letter_code
_entity_poly.pdbx_strand_id
1 'polypeptide(L)'
;MNINSAQLETAFAIAEAALKNQDLPAYMKKRWLRALEKAKERLIEQPFFSWQPDRLLIASVPTEKTNEFGCRFYEANETECRRIDKSGLCQAFFEGFPCWHRAAFLLLGVYLGESGAMQCEKNQNHVATVTTVN
;
A
#
# COMPACT_ATOMS: atom_id res chain seq x y z
N MET A 1 15.41 -7.61 3.46
CA MET A 1 16.17 -6.84 2.45
C MET A 1 16.60 -5.53 3.09
N ASN A 2 17.82 -5.05 2.89
CA ASN A 2 18.19 -3.69 3.32
C ASN A 2 17.79 -2.70 2.23
N ILE A 3 16.90 -1.77 2.54
CA ILE A 3 16.46 -0.70 1.64
C ILE A 3 17.56 0.37 1.57
N ASN A 4 17.95 0.76 0.36
CA ASN A 4 18.78 1.93 0.14
C ASN A 4 17.89 3.18 0.08
N SER A 5 18.05 4.10 1.03
CA SER A 5 17.20 5.28 1.14
C SER A 5 17.23 6.19 -0.10
N ALA A 6 18.38 6.38 -0.73
CA ALA A 6 18.48 7.25 -1.91
C ALA A 6 17.78 6.64 -3.14
N GLN A 7 17.90 5.33 -3.32
CA GLN A 7 17.15 4.60 -4.35
C GLN A 7 15.63 4.64 -4.06
N LEU A 8 15.23 4.52 -2.79
CA LEU A 8 13.82 4.62 -2.41
C LEU A 8 13.24 6.02 -2.62
N GLU A 9 14.01 7.09 -2.36
CA GLU A 9 13.60 8.46 -2.71
C GLU A 9 13.42 8.64 -4.22
N THR A 10 14.31 8.04 -5.02
CA THR A 10 14.18 8.05 -6.49
C THR A 10 12.90 7.33 -6.93
N ALA A 11 12.63 6.15 -6.37
CA ALA A 11 11.42 5.39 -6.64
C ALA A 11 10.15 6.17 -6.23
N PHE A 12 10.20 6.87 -5.09
CA PHE A 12 9.11 7.72 -4.61
C PHE A 12 8.85 8.89 -5.57
N ALA A 13 9.88 9.57 -6.06
CA ALA A 13 9.72 10.67 -7.01
C ALA A 13 9.07 10.20 -8.34
N ILE A 14 9.47 9.02 -8.83
CA ILE A 14 8.87 8.39 -10.01
C ILE A 14 7.38 8.08 -9.75
N ALA A 15 7.08 7.46 -8.61
CA ALA A 15 5.72 7.14 -8.19
C ALA A 15 4.84 8.41 -8.07
N GLU A 16 5.36 9.46 -7.45
CA GLU A 16 4.67 10.74 -7.30
C GLU A 16 4.36 11.39 -8.67
N ALA A 17 5.33 11.38 -9.58
CA ALA A 17 5.14 11.90 -10.94
C ALA A 17 4.08 11.09 -11.70
N ALA A 18 4.10 9.75 -11.59
CA ALA A 18 3.08 8.90 -12.18
C ALA A 18 1.68 9.21 -11.63
N LEU A 19 1.54 9.35 -10.30
CA LEU A 19 0.27 9.69 -9.65
C LEU A 19 -0.31 11.03 -10.12
N LYS A 20 0.53 12.03 -10.40
CA LYS A 20 0.10 13.33 -10.93
C LYS A 20 -0.60 13.19 -12.28
N ASN A 21 -0.12 12.28 -13.13
CA ASN A 21 -0.62 12.06 -14.48
C ASN A 21 -1.86 11.15 -14.58
N GLN A 22 -2.26 10.49 -13.49
CA GLN A 22 -3.43 9.62 -13.50
C GLN A 22 -4.76 10.38 -13.53
N ASP A 23 -5.78 9.77 -14.11
CA ASP A 23 -7.16 10.26 -14.11
C ASP A 23 -7.87 9.91 -12.77
N LEU A 24 -7.49 10.63 -11.72
CA LEU A 24 -8.08 10.50 -10.38
C LEU A 24 -8.54 11.86 -9.84
N PRO A 25 -9.64 11.90 -9.07
CA PRO A 25 -10.02 13.10 -8.32
C PRO A 25 -8.89 13.58 -7.40
N ALA A 26 -8.77 14.90 -7.24
CA ALA A 26 -7.71 15.51 -6.42
C ALA A 26 -7.64 14.95 -4.98
N TYR A 27 -8.79 14.66 -4.36
CA TYR A 27 -8.82 14.06 -3.03
C TYR A 27 -8.22 12.64 -2.99
N MET A 28 -8.41 11.84 -4.05
CA MET A 28 -7.82 10.50 -4.15
C MET A 28 -6.32 10.58 -4.39
N LYS A 29 -5.87 11.51 -5.25
CA LYS A 29 -4.43 11.78 -5.43
C LYS A 29 -3.76 12.15 -4.10
N LYS A 30 -4.40 13.02 -3.30
CA LYS A 30 -3.89 13.38 -1.96
C LYS A 30 -3.83 12.19 -0.99
N ARG A 31 -4.81 11.28 -1.04
CA ARG A 31 -4.80 10.06 -0.20
C ARG A 31 -3.70 9.08 -0.63
N TRP A 32 -3.51 8.90 -1.94
CA TRP A 32 -2.44 8.07 -2.48
C TRP A 32 -1.06 8.62 -2.15
N LEU A 33 -0.86 9.94 -2.25
CA LEU A 33 0.39 10.58 -1.88
C LEU A 33 0.74 10.31 -0.41
N ARG A 34 -0.22 10.50 0.51
CA ARG A 34 -0.03 10.19 1.93
C ARG A 34 0.27 8.70 2.18
N ALA A 35 -0.33 7.81 1.41
CA ALA A 35 -0.06 6.38 1.52
C ALA A 35 1.36 6.04 1.04
N LEU A 36 1.85 6.69 -0.03
CA LEU A 36 3.22 6.57 -0.53
C LEU A 36 4.25 7.14 0.45
N GLU A 37 3.98 8.32 1.02
CA GLU A 37 4.83 8.93 2.05
C GLU A 37 4.98 7.98 3.25
N LYS A 38 3.86 7.46 3.75
CA LYS A 38 3.85 6.50 4.84
C LYS A 38 4.54 5.18 4.47
N ALA A 39 4.38 4.70 3.23
CA ALA A 39 5.07 3.50 2.77
C ALA A 39 6.58 3.71 2.75
N LYS A 40 7.05 4.85 2.24
CA LYS A 40 8.47 5.21 2.21
C LYS A 40 9.07 5.22 3.62
N GLU A 41 8.42 5.91 4.56
CA GLU A 41 8.84 5.96 5.97
C GLU A 41 8.92 4.55 6.56
N ARG A 42 7.85 3.75 6.41
CA ARG A 42 7.75 2.42 7.03
C ARG A 42 8.70 1.39 6.44
N LEU A 43 9.00 1.45 5.16
CA LEU A 43 9.98 0.55 4.54
C LEU A 43 11.39 0.76 5.08
N ILE A 44 11.73 1.99 5.50
CA ILE A 44 13.01 2.30 6.14
C ILE A 44 12.98 1.89 7.63
N GLU A 45 11.94 2.30 8.37
CA GLU A 45 11.84 2.04 9.80
C GLU A 45 11.64 0.55 10.14
N GLN A 46 10.93 -0.17 9.29
CA GLN A 46 10.45 -1.54 9.52
C GLN A 46 10.64 -2.39 8.25
N PRO A 47 11.88 -2.79 7.91
CA PRO A 47 12.20 -3.52 6.68
C PRO A 47 11.81 -5.02 6.74
N PHE A 48 10.68 -5.32 7.40
CA PHE A 48 10.16 -6.66 7.61
C PHE A 48 9.11 -7.00 6.54
N PHE A 49 9.60 -7.34 5.34
CA PHE A 49 8.74 -7.71 4.22
C PHE A 49 9.40 -8.74 3.31
N SER A 50 8.56 -9.42 2.53
CA SER A 50 8.93 -10.26 1.40
C SER A 50 8.14 -9.79 0.19
N TRP A 51 8.86 -9.34 -0.84
CA TRP A 51 8.26 -8.83 -2.07
C TRP A 51 8.47 -9.82 -3.21
N GLN A 52 7.42 -10.00 -4.00
CA GLN A 52 7.35 -10.77 -5.25
C GLN A 52 6.59 -9.89 -6.27
N PRO A 53 6.79 -10.10 -7.58
CA PRO A 53 6.11 -9.29 -8.61
C PRO A 53 4.59 -9.26 -8.48
N ASP A 54 3.99 -10.35 -8.01
CA ASP A 54 2.55 -10.52 -7.85
C ASP A 54 2.03 -10.17 -6.45
N ARG A 55 2.90 -10.04 -5.44
CA ARG A 55 2.48 -9.77 -4.05
C ARG A 55 3.59 -9.26 -3.14
N LEU A 56 3.16 -8.55 -2.10
CA LEU A 56 3.96 -8.14 -0.96
C LEU A 56 3.39 -8.72 0.34
N LEU A 57 4.23 -9.46 1.07
CA LEU A 57 4.00 -9.79 2.47
C LEU A 57 4.73 -8.76 3.34
N ILE A 58 4.02 -8.07 4.23
CA ILE A 58 4.61 -7.01 5.06
C ILE A 58 4.10 -7.03 6.50
N ALA A 59 5.01 -6.84 7.44
CA ALA A 59 4.67 -6.64 8.84
C ALA A 59 4.41 -5.14 9.13
N SER A 60 3.30 -4.86 9.80
CA SER A 60 2.99 -3.56 10.37
C SER A 60 3.19 -3.64 11.88
N VAL A 61 4.26 -3.04 12.38
CA VAL A 61 4.52 -2.95 13.81
C VAL A 61 3.85 -1.67 14.33
N PRO A 62 2.92 -1.78 15.30
CA PRO A 62 2.32 -0.62 15.96
C PRO A 62 3.43 0.31 16.49
N THR A 63 3.28 1.60 16.28
CA THR A 63 4.14 2.56 17.00
C THR A 63 3.58 2.76 18.39
N GLU A 64 4.42 3.16 19.35
CA GLU A 64 4.04 3.44 20.75
C GLU A 64 2.80 4.33 20.88
N LYS A 65 2.52 5.16 19.87
CA LYS A 65 1.36 6.06 19.80
C LYS A 65 0.00 5.37 19.62
N THR A 66 -0.04 4.08 19.25
CA THR A 66 -1.29 3.43 18.79
C THR A 66 -2.02 2.60 19.85
N ASN A 67 -1.46 2.36 21.04
CA ASN A 67 -2.05 1.47 22.08
C ASN A 67 -2.44 0.05 21.58
N GLU A 68 -2.08 -0.31 20.35
CA GLU A 68 -2.31 -1.61 19.77
C GLU A 68 -1.12 -2.52 20.10
N PHE A 69 -1.39 -3.65 20.73
CA PHE A 69 -0.38 -4.66 21.02
C PHE A 69 -0.27 -5.67 19.87
N GLY A 70 0.97 -5.96 19.46
CA GLY A 70 1.30 -7.03 18.51
C GLY A 70 1.47 -6.58 17.07
N CYS A 71 2.42 -7.21 16.38
CA CYS A 71 2.66 -7.02 14.95
C CYS A 71 1.48 -7.57 14.14
N ARG A 72 1.05 -6.83 13.11
CA ARG A 72 0.02 -7.26 12.16
C ARG A 72 0.68 -7.62 10.83
N PHE A 73 0.20 -8.66 10.17
CA PHE A 73 0.75 -9.10 8.89
C PHE A 73 -0.26 -8.88 7.77
N TYR A 74 0.22 -8.30 6.68
CA TYR A 74 -0.60 -8.00 5.51
C TYR A 74 -0.03 -8.64 4.26
N GLU A 75 -0.92 -9.12 3.41
CA GLU A 75 -0.63 -9.44 2.01
C GLU A 75 -1.24 -8.32 1.16
N ALA A 76 -0.45 -7.70 0.29
CA ALA A 76 -0.89 -6.67 -0.63
C ALA A 76 -0.48 -7.02 -2.04
N ASN A 77 -1.37 -6.80 -2.99
CA ASN A 77 -1.07 -6.89 -4.42
C ASN A 77 -1.77 -5.72 -5.15
N GLU A 78 -1.80 -5.77 -6.48
CA GLU A 78 -2.46 -4.77 -7.31
C GLU A 78 -3.94 -4.60 -6.96
N THR A 79 -4.65 -5.70 -6.70
CA THR A 79 -6.11 -5.72 -6.59
C THR A 79 -6.64 -5.69 -5.15
N GLU A 80 -5.83 -6.06 -4.16
CA GLU A 80 -6.30 -6.22 -2.78
C GLU A 80 -5.24 -5.99 -1.70
N CYS A 81 -5.73 -5.82 -0.46
CA CYS A 81 -4.89 -5.84 0.72
C CYS A 81 -5.61 -6.57 1.85
N ARG A 82 -5.04 -7.70 2.28
CA ARG A 82 -5.61 -8.61 3.28
C ARG A 82 -4.80 -8.60 4.55
N ARG A 83 -5.47 -8.84 5.68
CA ARG A 83 -4.80 -9.27 6.91
C ARG A 83 -4.57 -10.78 6.83
N ILE A 84 -3.38 -11.20 7.23
CA ILE A 84 -2.99 -12.62 7.26
C ILE A 84 -3.11 -13.16 8.68
N ASP A 85 -2.86 -12.31 9.68
CA ASP A 85 -2.97 -12.65 11.11
C ASP A 85 -4.41 -12.83 11.59
N LYS A 86 -5.39 -12.36 10.80
CA LYS A 86 -6.83 -12.50 11.00
C LYS A 86 -7.52 -12.58 9.64
N SER A 87 -8.71 -13.17 9.58
CA SER A 87 -9.56 -13.07 8.40
C SER A 87 -9.99 -11.62 8.16
N GLY A 88 -9.86 -11.13 6.91
CA GLY A 88 -10.45 -9.87 6.48
C GLY A 88 -9.51 -8.97 5.68
N LEU A 89 -10.08 -7.85 5.22
CA LEU A 89 -9.37 -6.84 4.44
C LEU A 89 -8.69 -5.81 5.34
N CYS A 90 -7.67 -5.14 4.81
CA CYS A 90 -7.18 -3.90 5.38
C CYS A 90 -8.34 -2.89 5.45
N GLN A 91 -8.57 -2.26 6.60
CA GLN A 91 -9.68 -1.33 6.81
C GLN A 91 -9.70 -0.21 5.76
N ALA A 92 -8.57 0.43 5.49
CA ALA A 92 -8.48 1.49 4.49
C ALA A 92 -8.85 0.96 3.08
N PHE A 93 -8.43 -0.26 2.73
CA PHE A 93 -8.82 -0.88 1.47
C PHE A 93 -10.33 -1.16 1.41
N PHE A 94 -10.88 -1.75 2.47
CA PHE A 94 -12.31 -2.04 2.62
C PHE A 94 -13.17 -0.78 2.48
N GLU A 95 -12.72 0.35 3.03
CA GLU A 95 -13.37 1.66 2.92
C GLU A 95 -13.18 2.33 1.54
N GLY A 96 -12.55 1.65 0.58
CA GLY A 96 -12.32 2.18 -0.76
C GLY A 96 -11.14 3.15 -0.88
N PHE A 97 -10.29 3.24 0.15
CA PHE A 97 -9.18 4.18 0.21
C PHE A 97 -7.81 3.54 -0.05
N PRO A 98 -6.82 4.34 -0.48
CA PRO A 98 -5.43 3.91 -0.55
C PRO A 98 -4.93 3.52 0.84
N CYS A 99 -4.26 2.37 0.93
CA CYS A 99 -3.58 1.93 2.14
C CYS A 99 -2.06 1.91 1.91
N TRP A 100 -1.29 2.14 2.96
CA TRP A 100 0.17 2.20 2.85
C TRP A 100 0.79 0.86 2.45
N HIS A 101 0.16 -0.28 2.75
CA HIS A 101 0.66 -1.60 2.32
C HIS A 101 0.62 -1.76 0.79
N ARG A 102 -0.47 -1.35 0.13
CA ARG A 102 -0.53 -1.34 -1.34
C ARG A 102 0.39 -0.29 -1.94
N ALA A 103 0.50 0.87 -1.31
CA ALA A 103 1.49 1.87 -1.72
C ALA A 103 2.92 1.33 -1.61
N ALA A 104 3.23 0.53 -0.58
CA ALA A 104 4.52 -0.13 -0.43
C ALA A 104 4.76 -1.19 -1.50
N PHE A 105 3.75 -1.99 -1.87
CA PHE A 105 3.84 -2.94 -2.98
C PHE A 105 4.23 -2.24 -4.29
N LEU A 106 3.52 -1.17 -4.64
CA LEU A 106 3.80 -0.37 -5.84
C LEU A 106 5.18 0.28 -5.78
N LEU A 107 5.52 0.91 -4.64
CA LEU A 107 6.80 1.60 -4.47
C LEU A 107 7.99 0.65 -4.55
N LEU A 108 7.85 -0.57 -3.99
CA LEU A 108 8.87 -1.61 -4.11
C LEU A 108 9.02 -2.13 -5.54
N GLY A 109 7.92 -2.23 -6.30
CA GLY A 109 7.99 -2.55 -7.73
C GLY A 109 8.83 -1.54 -8.51
N VAL A 110 8.58 -0.24 -8.28
CA VAL A 110 9.40 0.84 -8.88
C VAL A 110 10.86 0.76 -8.40
N TYR A 111 11.08 0.55 -7.10
CA TYR A 111 12.42 0.45 -6.51
C TYR A 111 13.23 -0.72 -7.09
N LEU A 112 12.59 -1.86 -7.35
CA LEU A 112 13.23 -3.07 -7.87
C LEU A 112 13.34 -3.10 -9.40
N GLY A 113 12.85 -2.06 -10.09
CA GLY A 113 12.96 -1.92 -11.55
C GLY A 113 11.94 -2.74 -12.33
N GLU A 114 10.86 -3.18 -11.70
CA GLU A 114 9.75 -3.85 -12.40
C GLU A 114 9.01 -2.81 -13.23
N SER A 115 9.01 -3.01 -14.55
CA SER A 115 8.50 -2.06 -15.55
C SER A 115 6.97 -2.08 -15.65
N GLY A 116 6.27 -2.18 -14.51
CA GLY A 116 4.84 -1.98 -14.41
C GLY A 116 4.55 -0.50 -14.18
N ALA A 117 3.85 0.15 -15.11
CA ALA A 117 3.38 1.51 -14.89
C ALA A 117 2.57 1.53 -13.58
N MET A 118 2.97 2.36 -12.62
CA MET A 118 2.25 2.49 -11.34
C MET A 118 0.78 2.84 -11.62
N GLN A 119 -0.11 1.87 -11.45
CA GLN A 119 -1.55 2.05 -11.57
C GLN A 119 -2.13 2.26 -10.18
N CYS A 120 -2.53 3.50 -9.90
CA CYS A 120 -3.31 3.80 -8.71
C CYS A 120 -4.77 3.91 -9.15
N GLU A 121 -5.53 2.88 -8.84
CA GLU A 121 -6.94 2.84 -9.17
C GLU A 121 -7.80 3.22 -7.96
N LYS A 122 -9.06 3.60 -8.22
CA LYS A 122 -10.09 3.57 -7.17
C LYS A 122 -10.35 2.11 -6.83
N ASN A 123 -10.38 1.74 -5.56
CA ASN A 123 -10.84 0.40 -5.15
C ASN A 123 -12.35 0.34 -5.40
N GLN A 124 -12.80 -0.15 -6.55
CA GLN A 124 -14.22 -0.14 -6.92
C GLN A 124 -15.02 -1.35 -6.40
N ASN A 125 -14.40 -2.33 -5.74
CA ASN A 125 -15.01 -3.67 -5.65
C ASN A 125 -15.59 -4.11 -4.29
N HIS A 126 -15.92 -3.22 -3.33
CA HIS A 126 -16.55 -3.69 -2.07
C HIS A 126 -17.85 -3.01 -1.61
N VAL A 127 -18.41 -2.05 -2.35
CA VAL A 127 -19.71 -1.45 -1.98
C VAL A 127 -20.91 -2.20 -2.59
N ALA A 128 -20.71 -3.21 -3.45
CA ALA A 128 -21.79 -3.86 -4.20
C ALA A 128 -22.34 -5.18 -3.61
N THR A 129 -22.05 -5.56 -2.37
CA THR A 129 -22.60 -6.80 -1.77
C THR A 129 -22.95 -6.62 -0.29
N VAL A 130 -23.82 -5.65 0.03
CA VAL A 130 -24.71 -5.74 1.19
C VAL A 130 -26.08 -5.20 0.78
N THR A 131 -26.76 -5.91 -0.12
CA THR A 131 -28.21 -5.79 -0.25
C THR A 131 -28.73 -7.11 -0.77
N THR A 132 -29.78 -7.63 -0.10
CA THR A 132 -30.48 -8.90 -0.32
C THR A 132 -29.89 -10.14 0.38
N VAL A 133 -30.23 -10.27 1.66
CA VAL A 133 -30.66 -11.58 2.19
C VAL A 133 -32.14 -11.40 2.54
N ASN A 134 -32.96 -12.30 1.98
CA ASN A 134 -34.41 -12.38 2.13
C ASN A 134 -34.85 -12.54 3.59
#